data_AF-A0A2T4ILV9-F1
#
_entry.id   AF-A0A2T4ILV9-F1
#
_cell.length_a   1.000
_cell.length_b   1.000
_cell.length_c   1.000
_cell.angle_alpha   90.00
_cell.angle_beta   90.00
_cell.angle_gamma   90.00
#
_symmetry.space_group_name_H-M   'P 1'
#
loop_
_entity.id
_entity.type
_entity.pdbx_description
1 polymer ?
#
loop_
_entity_poly.entity_id
_entity_poly.type
_entity_poly.pdbx_seq_one_letter_code
_entity_poly.pdbx_strand_id
1 'polypeptide(L)'
;MQFEAAWRFDSPGEIPRAVVNEFNSLVGIIASQGPSRKRILEHFKSYFSNSYGATAYSSSDVGWAESDLYNSMVSAGQNAPLFIDAFYEACEALRSSPEIALPDAARLNRILAEHNAGYEIHPPRIVATGIHKPIPVPERYESLDEKAQQIISESFRQSEQLLAEGRPRQAVGEILWLMESVMTAFRGLNAGEATVEERYFNKIANELRRHQKGTMLEQVLTWLGALHGYLSSPTGGGVRHGLDLKSGITIGPADGRLYCNLIRSYVTFLMSEHERLSRQSGDQR
;
A
#
# COMPACT_ATOMS: atom_id res chain seq x y z
N MET A 1 -1.22 -28.79 12.77
CA MET A 1 -0.15 -27.78 12.56
C MET A 1 -0.54 -26.41 13.14
N GLN A 2 0.44 -25.53 13.35
CA GLN A 2 0.30 -24.17 13.89
C GLN A 2 0.53 -23.12 12.80
N PHE A 3 -0.43 -22.20 12.65
CA PHE A 3 -0.40 -21.05 11.75
C PHE A 3 -1.34 -19.97 12.33
N GLU A 4 -1.36 -18.76 11.75
CA GLU A 4 -2.16 -17.65 12.27
C GLU A 4 -3.63 -18.05 12.45
N ALA A 5 -4.19 -17.80 13.64
CA ALA A 5 -5.53 -18.29 13.98
C ALA A 5 -6.62 -17.75 13.04
N ALA A 6 -6.47 -16.50 12.59
CA ALA A 6 -7.37 -15.85 11.64
C ALA A 6 -7.47 -16.63 10.32
N TRP A 7 -6.39 -17.28 9.86
CA TRP A 7 -6.38 -18.01 8.59
C TRP A 7 -7.32 -19.22 8.55
N ARG A 8 -7.86 -19.66 9.69
CA ARG A 8 -8.91 -20.69 9.73
C ARG A 8 -10.25 -20.18 9.19
N PHE A 9 -10.50 -18.88 9.28
CA PHE A 9 -11.75 -18.25 8.88
C PHE A 9 -11.55 -17.34 7.66
N ASP A 10 -10.42 -16.62 7.63
CA ASP A 10 -10.05 -15.69 6.58
C ASP A 10 -8.94 -16.29 5.73
N SER A 11 -9.30 -16.95 4.63
CA SER A 11 -8.33 -17.62 3.76
C SER A 11 -7.29 -16.63 3.22
N PRO A 12 -5.98 -16.87 3.45
CA PRO A 12 -4.91 -16.05 2.88
C PRO A 12 -4.70 -16.30 1.37
N GLY A 13 -5.39 -17.29 0.80
CA GLY A 13 -5.32 -17.62 -0.62
C GLY A 13 -5.57 -19.10 -0.88
N GLU A 14 -5.97 -19.39 -2.12
CA GLU A 14 -6.11 -20.76 -2.62
C GLU A 14 -4.75 -21.41 -2.87
N ILE A 15 -4.68 -22.74 -2.71
CA ILE A 15 -3.51 -23.52 -3.09
C ILE A 15 -3.55 -23.79 -4.60
N PRO A 16 -2.41 -23.70 -5.32
CA PRO A 16 -2.41 -23.98 -6.75
C PRO A 16 -2.96 -25.37 -7.07
N ARG A 17 -3.81 -25.47 -8.10
CA ARG A 17 -4.43 -26.74 -8.49
C ARG A 17 -3.43 -27.85 -8.79
N ALA A 18 -2.24 -27.48 -9.28
CA ALA A 18 -1.14 -28.41 -9.51
C ALA A 18 -0.66 -29.08 -8.21
N VAL A 19 -0.59 -28.34 -7.10
CA VAL A 19 -0.25 -28.89 -5.77
C VAL A 19 -1.31 -29.89 -5.32
N VAL A 20 -2.59 -29.59 -5.52
CA VAL A 20 -3.69 -30.53 -5.20
C VAL A 20 -3.49 -31.85 -5.95
N ASN A 21 -3.13 -31.80 -7.23
CA ASN A 21 -2.92 -32.99 -8.06
C ASN A 21 -1.68 -33.80 -7.61
N GLU A 22 -0.57 -33.13 -7.26
CA GLU A 22 0.63 -33.79 -6.73
C GLU A 22 0.36 -34.47 -5.38
N PHE A 23 -0.34 -33.78 -4.48
CA PHE A 23 -0.74 -34.34 -3.19
C PHE A 23 -1.72 -35.51 -3.36
N ASN A 24 -2.66 -35.43 -4.32
CA ASN A 24 -3.56 -36.54 -4.62
C ASN A 24 -2.80 -37.77 -5.15
N SER A 25 -1.77 -37.54 -5.96
CA SER A 25 -0.86 -38.61 -6.41
C SER A 25 -0.12 -39.25 -5.24
N LEU A 26 0.35 -38.46 -4.27
CA LEU A 26 0.93 -38.98 -3.03
C LEU A 26 -0.08 -39.83 -2.24
N VAL A 27 -1.34 -39.38 -2.07
CA VAL A 27 -2.37 -40.21 -1.42
C VAL A 27 -2.57 -41.52 -2.18
N GLY A 28 -2.56 -41.50 -3.52
CA GLY A 28 -2.67 -42.70 -4.34
C GLY A 28 -1.54 -43.73 -4.10
N ILE A 29 -0.31 -43.25 -3.87
CA ILE A 29 0.87 -44.05 -3.51
C ILE A 29 0.76 -44.58 -2.07
N ILE A 30 0.25 -43.78 -1.13
CA ILE A 30 0.03 -44.23 0.25
C ILE A 30 -1.06 -45.32 0.29
N ALA A 31 -2.15 -45.10 -0.45
CA ALA A 31 -3.29 -46.01 -0.49
C ALA A 31 -3.00 -47.36 -1.17
N SER A 32 -1.94 -47.48 -1.98
CA SER A 32 -1.53 -48.75 -2.58
C SER A 32 -0.71 -49.63 -1.63
N GLN A 33 -0.19 -49.08 -0.53
CA GLN A 33 0.62 -49.81 0.46
C GLN A 33 -0.24 -50.42 1.57
N GLY A 34 -1.36 -49.77 1.90
CA GLY A 34 -2.23 -50.19 3.00
C GLY A 34 -3.09 -51.43 2.69
N PRO A 35 -3.62 -52.09 3.73
CA PRO A 35 -4.42 -53.32 3.57
C PRO A 35 -5.77 -53.09 2.87
N SER A 36 -6.24 -51.84 2.79
CA SER A 36 -7.44 -51.46 2.06
C SER A 36 -7.29 -50.07 1.46
N ARG A 37 -7.21 -50.01 0.11
CA ARG A 37 -7.13 -48.75 -0.64
C ARG A 37 -8.27 -47.81 -0.28
N LYS A 38 -9.52 -48.31 -0.29
CA LYS A 38 -10.72 -47.53 0.07
C LYS A 38 -10.56 -46.90 1.45
N ARG A 39 -10.12 -47.67 2.45
CA ARG A 39 -9.97 -47.19 3.83
C ARG A 39 -8.96 -46.05 3.94
N ILE A 40 -7.84 -46.13 3.22
CA ILE A 40 -6.84 -45.05 3.23
C ILE A 40 -7.38 -43.79 2.51
N LEU A 41 -8.08 -43.95 1.39
CA LEU A 41 -8.70 -42.82 0.69
C LEU A 41 -9.75 -42.12 1.57
N GLU A 42 -10.61 -42.89 2.24
CA GLU A 42 -11.61 -42.40 3.19
C GLU A 42 -10.97 -41.68 4.39
N HIS A 43 -9.84 -42.19 4.88
CA HIS A 43 -9.06 -41.56 5.93
C HIS A 43 -8.64 -40.14 5.51
N PHE A 44 -7.94 -39.99 4.39
CA PHE A 44 -7.56 -38.66 3.89
C PHE A 44 -8.77 -37.77 3.62
N LYS A 45 -9.84 -38.33 3.02
CA LYS A 45 -11.06 -37.58 2.74
C LYS A 45 -11.64 -36.96 4.01
N SER A 46 -11.69 -37.71 5.11
CA SER A 46 -12.19 -37.21 6.39
C SER A 46 -11.41 -36.00 6.92
N TYR A 47 -10.08 -36.00 6.81
CA TYR A 47 -9.25 -34.87 7.23
C TYR A 47 -9.48 -33.64 6.35
N PHE A 48 -9.59 -33.82 5.03
CA PHE A 48 -9.89 -32.72 4.12
C PHE A 48 -11.29 -32.17 4.32
N SER A 49 -12.34 -33.02 4.43
CA SER A 49 -13.71 -32.55 4.67
C SER A 49 -13.82 -31.77 5.98
N ASN A 50 -13.21 -32.27 7.06
CA ASN A 50 -13.26 -31.63 8.36
C ASN A 50 -12.56 -30.27 8.39
N SER A 51 -11.53 -30.05 7.56
CA SER A 51 -10.74 -28.81 7.60
C SER A 51 -11.55 -27.58 7.22
N TYR A 52 -12.54 -27.71 6.33
CA TYR A 52 -13.48 -26.64 5.94
C TYR A 52 -14.88 -26.81 6.53
N GLY A 53 -15.01 -27.64 7.58
CA GLY A 53 -16.27 -27.81 8.33
C GLY A 53 -17.32 -28.70 7.67
N ALA A 54 -16.97 -29.50 6.65
CA ALA A 54 -17.87 -30.48 6.06
C ALA A 54 -17.76 -31.85 6.76
N THR A 55 -18.85 -32.62 6.69
CA THR A 55 -18.86 -34.01 7.17
C THR A 55 -18.47 -34.96 6.04
N ALA A 56 -17.50 -35.84 6.30
CA ALA A 56 -17.17 -36.92 5.37
C ALA A 56 -18.16 -38.08 5.50
N TYR A 57 -18.86 -38.39 4.40
CA TYR A 57 -19.68 -39.59 4.29
C TYR A 57 -18.88 -40.71 3.63
N SER A 58 -19.07 -41.96 4.06
CA SER A 58 -18.43 -43.11 3.42
C SER A 58 -18.91 -43.25 1.97
N SER A 59 -17.98 -43.39 1.04
CA SER A 59 -18.30 -43.67 -0.36
C SER A 59 -18.75 -45.14 -0.50
N SER A 60 -19.50 -45.43 -1.56
CA SER A 60 -20.03 -46.78 -1.84
C SER A 60 -18.93 -47.75 -2.26
N ASP A 61 -17.97 -47.32 -3.09
CA ASP A 61 -16.84 -48.12 -3.57
C ASP A 61 -15.53 -47.33 -3.65
N VAL A 62 -14.47 -47.95 -4.20
CA VAL A 62 -13.13 -47.36 -4.34
C VAL A 62 -13.13 -46.20 -5.34
N GLY A 63 -13.83 -46.32 -6.47
CA GLY A 63 -13.84 -45.26 -7.50
C GLY A 63 -14.58 -44.01 -7.03
N TRP A 64 -15.67 -44.20 -6.27
CA TRP A 64 -16.30 -43.09 -5.55
C TRP A 64 -15.39 -42.51 -4.47
N ALA A 65 -14.68 -43.35 -3.70
CA ALA A 65 -13.74 -42.85 -2.68
C ALA A 65 -12.61 -41.99 -3.28
N GLU A 66 -12.09 -42.35 -4.47
CA GLU A 66 -11.09 -41.53 -5.19
C GLU A 66 -11.67 -40.19 -5.64
N SER A 67 -12.86 -40.22 -6.25
CA SER A 67 -13.52 -39.01 -6.76
C SER A 67 -13.93 -38.06 -5.63
N ASP A 68 -14.50 -38.59 -4.56
CA ASP A 68 -14.96 -37.81 -3.41
C ASP A 68 -13.78 -37.25 -2.60
N LEU A 69 -12.68 -37.99 -2.49
CA LEU A 69 -11.43 -37.47 -1.93
C LEU A 69 -10.94 -36.28 -2.74
N TYR A 70 -10.83 -36.43 -4.06
CA TYR A 70 -10.31 -35.36 -4.91
C TYR A 70 -11.17 -34.10 -4.81
N ASN A 71 -12.49 -34.23 -4.80
CA ASN A 71 -13.41 -33.11 -4.59
C ASN A 71 -13.19 -32.44 -3.22
N SER A 72 -13.02 -33.23 -2.16
CA SER A 72 -12.74 -32.71 -0.81
C SER A 72 -11.38 -31.99 -0.75
N MET A 73 -10.37 -32.51 -1.43
CA MET A 73 -9.06 -31.87 -1.57
C MET A 73 -9.15 -30.52 -2.28
N VAL A 74 -9.96 -30.43 -3.32
CA VAL A 74 -10.20 -29.16 -4.05
C VAL A 74 -10.91 -28.15 -3.16
N SER A 75 -11.93 -28.57 -2.41
CA SER A 75 -12.65 -27.69 -1.47
C SER A 75 -11.74 -27.19 -0.36
N ALA A 76 -10.96 -28.08 0.28
CA ALA A 76 -9.97 -27.68 1.26
C ALA A 76 -8.89 -26.75 0.66
N GLY A 77 -8.55 -26.95 -0.62
CA GLY A 77 -7.60 -26.14 -1.38
C GLY A 77 -7.99 -24.67 -1.53
N GLN A 78 -9.25 -24.29 -1.29
CA GLN A 78 -9.66 -22.87 -1.23
C GLN A 78 -8.97 -22.10 -0.09
N ASN A 79 -8.40 -22.82 0.88
CA ASN A 79 -7.59 -22.28 1.96
C ASN A 79 -6.30 -23.08 2.09
N ALA A 80 -5.21 -22.54 1.53
CA ALA A 80 -3.94 -23.24 1.43
C ALA A 80 -3.39 -23.77 2.78
N PRO A 81 -3.35 -22.99 3.88
CA PRO A 81 -2.97 -23.49 5.19
C PRO A 81 -3.82 -24.69 5.66
N LEU A 82 -5.14 -24.63 5.49
CA LEU A 82 -6.05 -25.72 5.90
C LEU A 82 -5.83 -26.99 5.05
N PHE A 83 -5.57 -26.84 3.75
CA PHE A 83 -5.22 -27.95 2.88
C PHE A 83 -3.92 -28.65 3.33
N ILE A 84 -2.87 -27.85 3.57
CA ILE A 84 -1.54 -28.37 3.97
C ILE A 84 -1.65 -29.05 5.34
N ASP A 85 -2.37 -28.42 6.28
CA ASP A 85 -2.62 -28.98 7.62
C ASP A 85 -3.36 -30.31 7.55
N ALA A 86 -4.46 -30.38 6.80
CA ALA A 86 -5.27 -31.59 6.66
C ALA A 86 -4.46 -32.77 6.12
N PHE A 87 -3.64 -32.55 5.09
CA PHE A 87 -2.78 -33.61 4.56
C PHE A 87 -1.72 -34.06 5.58
N TYR A 88 -1.05 -33.10 6.22
CA TYR A 88 0.01 -33.40 7.18
C TYR A 88 -0.53 -34.19 8.38
N GLU A 89 -1.63 -33.74 8.98
CA GLU A 89 -2.29 -34.42 10.10
C GLU A 89 -2.82 -35.80 9.71
N ALA A 90 -3.31 -35.97 8.47
CA ALA A 90 -3.70 -37.29 7.96
C ALA A 90 -2.50 -38.25 7.87
N CYS A 91 -1.33 -37.77 7.45
CA CYS A 91 -0.09 -38.54 7.48
C CYS A 91 0.36 -38.84 8.92
N GLU A 92 0.36 -37.87 9.83
CA GLU A 92 0.73 -38.10 11.23
C GLU A 92 -0.14 -39.17 11.89
N ALA A 93 -1.44 -39.17 11.62
CA ALA A 93 -2.37 -40.18 12.14
C ALA A 93 -2.11 -41.59 11.60
N LEU A 94 -1.46 -41.73 10.44
CA LEU A 94 -1.03 -43.02 9.87
C LEU A 94 0.39 -43.41 10.29
N ARG A 95 1.14 -42.54 10.98
CA ARG A 95 2.55 -42.78 11.32
C ARG A 95 2.76 -43.97 12.27
N SER A 96 1.70 -44.40 12.98
CA SER A 96 1.71 -45.61 13.81
C SER A 96 1.63 -46.93 13.02
N SER A 97 1.38 -46.88 11.70
CA SER A 97 1.37 -48.04 10.81
C SER A 97 2.75 -48.21 10.13
N PRO A 98 3.64 -49.07 10.67
CA PRO A 98 5.01 -49.22 10.15
C PRO A 98 5.08 -49.76 8.71
N GLU A 99 4.01 -50.37 8.21
CA GLU A 99 3.87 -50.88 6.86
C GLU A 99 3.58 -49.81 5.79
N ILE A 100 3.27 -48.57 6.19
CA ILE A 100 2.92 -47.48 5.29
C ILE A 100 4.03 -46.44 5.29
N ALA A 101 4.73 -46.30 4.16
CA ALA A 101 5.69 -45.22 3.96
C ALA A 101 4.95 -43.90 3.69
N LEU A 102 5.33 -42.86 4.44
CA LEU A 102 4.74 -41.52 4.38
C LEU A 102 5.76 -40.50 3.87
N PRO A 103 5.34 -39.48 3.10
CA PRO A 103 6.21 -38.39 2.70
C PRO A 103 6.65 -37.57 3.92
N ASP A 104 7.92 -37.17 3.94
CA ASP A 104 8.45 -36.24 4.94
C ASP A 104 8.15 -34.78 4.57
N ALA A 105 8.37 -33.87 5.53
CA ALA A 105 8.18 -32.44 5.31
C ALA A 105 9.04 -31.89 4.16
N ALA A 106 10.24 -32.46 3.94
CA ALA A 106 11.12 -32.06 2.85
C ALA A 106 10.51 -32.40 1.47
N ARG A 107 9.89 -33.57 1.31
CA ARG A 107 9.18 -33.95 0.09
C ARG A 107 7.98 -33.04 -0.17
N LEU A 108 7.21 -32.72 0.86
CA LEU A 108 6.05 -31.82 0.74
C LEU A 108 6.48 -30.40 0.39
N ASN A 109 7.52 -29.85 1.04
CA ASN A 109 8.06 -28.53 0.74
C ASN A 109 8.60 -28.42 -0.68
N ARG A 110 9.18 -29.50 -1.23
CA ARG A 110 9.61 -29.51 -2.63
C ARG A 110 8.44 -29.27 -3.58
N ILE A 111 7.30 -29.95 -3.36
CA ILE A 111 6.09 -29.77 -4.19
C ILE A 111 5.54 -28.35 -4.03
N LEU A 112 5.48 -27.83 -2.78
CA LEU A 112 5.02 -26.48 -2.52
C LEU A 112 5.90 -25.42 -3.19
N ALA A 113 7.21 -25.61 -3.20
CA ALA A 113 8.16 -24.71 -3.85
C ALA A 113 8.08 -24.81 -5.39
N GLU A 114 8.04 -26.01 -5.95
CA GLU A 114 7.96 -26.26 -7.41
C GLU A 114 6.73 -25.59 -8.05
N HIS A 115 5.63 -25.51 -7.32
CA HIS A 115 4.40 -24.87 -7.77
C HIS A 115 4.16 -23.47 -7.18
N ASN A 116 5.17 -22.87 -6.55
CA ASN A 116 5.13 -21.54 -5.98
C ASN A 116 3.89 -21.31 -5.07
N ALA A 117 3.60 -22.28 -4.20
CA ALA A 117 2.43 -22.27 -3.32
C ALA A 117 2.49 -21.17 -2.25
N GLY A 118 3.68 -20.61 -1.97
CA GLY A 118 3.85 -19.53 -1.00
C GLY A 118 3.87 -19.99 0.47
N TYR A 119 4.09 -21.28 0.72
CA TYR A 119 4.14 -21.85 2.07
C TYR A 119 5.27 -22.88 2.21
N GLU A 120 5.81 -22.98 3.43
CA GLU A 120 6.70 -24.05 3.86
C GLU A 120 6.21 -24.68 5.18
N ILE A 121 6.34 -26.00 5.26
CA ILE A 121 6.06 -26.83 6.42
C ILE A 121 7.35 -26.91 7.26
N HIS A 122 7.30 -26.31 8.45
CA HIS A 122 8.34 -26.36 9.49
C HIS A 122 7.74 -26.92 10.76
N PRO A 123 7.54 -28.25 10.89
CA PRO A 123 6.76 -28.84 11.98
C PRO A 123 7.19 -28.29 13.35
N PRO A 124 6.25 -27.86 14.21
CA PRO A 124 4.79 -27.99 14.08
C PRO A 124 4.11 -26.85 13.31
N ARG A 125 4.85 -25.96 12.63
CA ARG A 125 4.36 -24.72 12.02
C ARG A 125 4.24 -24.77 10.50
N ILE A 126 3.29 -24.03 9.96
CA ILE A 126 3.25 -23.67 8.53
C ILE A 126 3.67 -22.20 8.45
N VAL A 127 4.65 -21.90 7.61
CA VAL A 127 5.23 -20.57 7.45
C VAL A 127 4.89 -20.07 6.04
N ALA A 128 4.35 -18.85 5.95
CA ALA A 128 4.16 -18.18 4.67
C ALA A 128 5.51 -17.75 4.09
N THR A 129 5.85 -18.23 2.90
CA THR A 129 7.06 -17.89 2.17
C THR A 129 6.68 -17.04 0.96
N GLY A 130 6.51 -15.74 1.19
CA GLY A 130 6.23 -14.78 0.11
C GLY A 130 4.77 -14.43 -0.12
N ILE A 131 3.87 -14.67 0.85
CA ILE A 131 2.54 -14.04 0.82
C ILE A 131 2.73 -12.53 0.96
N HIS A 132 2.41 -11.82 -0.12
CA HIS A 132 2.25 -10.38 -0.14
C HIS A 132 1.26 -10.04 0.99
N LYS A 133 1.72 -9.38 2.07
CA LYS A 133 0.79 -8.78 3.05
C LYS A 133 -0.19 -7.93 2.23
N PRO A 134 -1.49 -8.25 2.19
CA PRO A 134 -2.45 -7.37 1.54
C PRO A 134 -2.32 -6.03 2.23
N ILE A 135 -1.92 -4.99 1.50
CA ILE A 135 -1.96 -3.63 2.02
C ILE A 135 -3.44 -3.38 2.31
N PRO A 136 -3.85 -3.11 3.55
CA PRO A 136 -5.25 -2.85 3.86
C PRO A 136 -5.68 -1.71 2.94
N VAL A 137 -6.61 -2.01 2.03
CA VAL A 137 -7.27 -1.00 1.21
C VAL A 137 -8.09 -0.17 2.19
N PRO A 138 -7.79 1.13 2.37
CA PRO A 138 -8.54 1.96 3.30
C PRO A 138 -10.03 1.92 2.92
N GLU A 139 -10.92 1.72 3.89
CA GLU A 139 -12.38 1.73 3.69
C GLU A 139 -12.86 3.01 2.99
N ARG A 140 -12.08 4.09 3.15
CA ARG A 140 -12.22 5.34 2.42
C ARG A 140 -10.84 5.86 2.08
N TYR A 141 -10.58 6.05 0.79
CA TYR A 141 -9.46 6.86 0.36
C TYR A 141 -9.76 8.32 0.68
N GLU A 142 -8.85 8.99 1.38
CA GLU A 142 -8.87 10.45 1.48
C GLU A 142 -8.87 11.03 0.06
N SER A 143 -9.78 11.98 -0.19
CA SER A 143 -9.82 12.66 -1.48
C SER A 143 -8.50 13.43 -1.71
N LEU A 144 -8.20 13.75 -2.97
CA LEU A 144 -7.04 14.59 -3.28
C LEU A 144 -7.13 15.94 -2.56
N ASP A 145 -8.35 16.48 -2.41
CA ASP A 145 -8.60 17.72 -1.70
C ASP A 145 -8.33 17.58 -0.19
N GLU A 146 -8.78 16.47 0.42
CA GLU A 146 -8.51 16.17 1.83
C GLU A 146 -7.00 16.02 2.09
N LYS A 147 -6.29 15.30 1.22
CA LYS A 147 -4.82 15.17 1.30
C LYS A 147 -4.11 16.51 1.11
N ALA A 148 -4.56 17.35 0.17
CA ALA A 148 -3.99 18.67 -0.04
C ALA A 148 -4.18 19.57 1.19
N GLN A 149 -5.37 19.57 1.80
CA GLN A 149 -5.64 20.33 3.03
C GLN A 149 -4.80 19.87 4.21
N GLN A 150 -4.56 18.55 4.31
CA GLN A 150 -3.66 17.99 5.32
C GLN A 150 -2.21 18.46 5.11
N ILE A 151 -1.69 18.40 3.87
CA ILE A 151 -0.34 18.88 3.56
C ILE A 151 -0.18 20.36 3.93
N ILE A 152 -1.16 21.20 3.57
CA ILE A 152 -1.16 22.63 3.89
C ILE A 152 -1.13 22.85 5.42
N SER A 153 -2.01 22.17 6.14
CA SER A 153 -2.10 22.27 7.59
C SER A 153 -0.83 21.80 8.29
N GLU A 154 -0.24 20.71 7.79
CA GLU A 154 0.99 20.13 8.32
C GLU A 154 2.19 21.04 8.08
N SER A 155 2.36 21.57 6.86
CA SER A 155 3.43 22.53 6.56
C SER A 155 3.33 23.80 7.41
N PHE A 156 2.12 24.31 7.69
CA PHE A 156 1.93 25.43 8.61
C PHE A 156 2.36 25.09 10.05
N ARG A 157 1.96 23.91 10.54
CA ARG A 157 2.30 23.42 11.88
C ARG A 157 3.80 23.20 12.02
N GLN A 158 4.42 22.55 11.04
CA GLN A 158 5.85 22.27 11.00
C GLN A 158 6.67 23.56 10.95
N SER A 159 6.26 24.56 10.17
CA SER A 159 6.92 25.86 10.14
C SER A 159 6.90 26.56 11.52
N GLU A 160 5.76 26.55 12.24
CA GLU A 160 5.72 27.11 13.60
C GLU A 160 6.55 26.31 14.60
N GLN A 161 6.57 24.98 14.51
CA GLN A 161 7.42 24.14 15.35
C GLN A 161 8.90 24.46 15.11
N LEU A 162 9.33 24.59 13.86
CA LEU A 162 10.70 24.97 13.50
C LEU A 162 11.07 26.36 14.04
N LEU A 163 10.14 27.33 14.01
CA LEU A 163 10.36 28.63 14.63
C LEU A 163 10.53 28.52 16.15
N ALA A 164 9.70 27.72 16.82
CA ALA A 164 9.77 27.50 18.27
C ALA A 164 11.07 26.81 18.70
N GLU A 165 11.60 25.91 17.86
CA GLU A 165 12.87 25.20 18.06
C GLU A 165 14.10 26.06 17.74
N GLY A 166 13.93 27.33 17.34
CA GLY A 166 15.05 28.20 16.96
C GLY A 166 15.69 27.83 15.62
N ARG A 167 14.91 27.23 14.70
CA ARG A 167 15.33 26.77 13.37
C ARG A 167 14.69 27.61 12.25
N PRO A 168 14.86 28.96 12.24
CA PRO A 168 14.12 29.87 11.37
C PRO A 168 14.36 29.64 9.86
N ARG A 169 15.59 29.29 9.46
CA ARG A 169 15.89 29.00 8.05
C ARG A 169 15.11 27.82 7.51
N GLN A 170 14.94 26.78 8.33
CA GLN A 170 14.17 25.59 7.96
C GLN A 170 12.67 25.89 7.96
N ALA A 171 12.19 26.70 8.91
CA ALA A 171 10.79 27.16 8.93
C ALA A 171 10.42 27.93 7.65
N VAL A 172 11.33 28.78 7.17
CA VAL A 172 11.18 29.51 5.89
C VAL A 172 11.26 28.56 4.70
N GLY A 173 12.13 27.55 4.74
CA GLY A 173 12.19 26.51 3.70
C GLY A 173 10.87 25.75 3.54
N GLU A 174 10.28 25.32 4.65
CA GLU A 174 9.00 24.59 4.68
C GLU A 174 7.86 25.41 4.06
N ILE A 175 7.71 26.66 4.48
CA ILE A 175 6.62 27.50 4.01
C ILE A 175 6.84 27.99 2.56
N LEU A 176 8.10 28.14 2.14
CA LEU A 176 8.46 28.48 0.76
C LEU A 176 8.15 27.31 -0.18
N TRP A 177 8.43 26.07 0.25
CA TRP A 177 8.03 24.87 -0.48
C TRP A 177 6.51 24.79 -0.65
N LEU A 178 5.76 25.05 0.42
CA LEU A 178 4.29 25.06 0.38
C LEU A 178 3.77 26.09 -0.62
N MET A 179 4.33 27.30 -0.60
CA MET A 179 3.98 28.37 -1.52
C MET A 179 4.24 28.01 -2.98
N GLU A 180 5.38 27.38 -3.28
CA GLU A 180 5.68 26.87 -4.63
C GLU A 180 4.65 25.82 -5.05
N SER A 181 4.30 24.91 -4.15
CA SER A 181 3.33 23.84 -4.39
C SER A 181 1.93 24.40 -4.69
N VAL A 182 1.43 25.34 -3.87
CA VAL A 182 0.15 26.03 -4.11
C VAL A 182 0.16 26.78 -5.43
N MET A 183 1.28 27.39 -5.82
CA MET A 183 1.36 28.08 -7.10
C MET A 183 1.21 27.12 -8.28
N THR A 184 1.76 25.90 -8.20
CA THR A 184 1.58 24.92 -9.28
C THR A 184 0.15 24.46 -9.49
N ALA A 185 -0.72 24.59 -8.46
CA ALA A 185 -2.13 24.22 -8.57
C ALA A 185 -2.95 25.13 -9.51
N PHE A 186 -2.45 26.33 -9.82
CA PHE A 186 -3.10 27.23 -10.80
C PHE A 186 -2.93 26.77 -12.24
N ARG A 187 -2.02 25.84 -12.51
CA ARG A 187 -1.82 25.30 -13.84
C ARG A 187 -3.08 24.57 -14.31
N GLY A 188 -3.53 24.86 -15.52
CA GLY A 188 -4.76 24.32 -16.10
C GLY A 188 -6.03 25.09 -15.74
N LEU A 189 -5.95 26.15 -14.90
CA LEU A 189 -7.07 27.05 -14.68
C LEU A 189 -7.17 28.09 -15.80
N ASN A 190 -8.39 28.50 -16.13
CA ASN A 190 -8.62 29.65 -17.00
C ASN A 190 -8.45 30.92 -16.19
N ALA A 191 -7.42 31.70 -16.53
CA ALA A 191 -7.18 33.02 -15.96
C ALA A 191 -7.70 34.07 -16.94
N GLY A 192 -9.02 34.18 -17.12
CA GLY A 192 -9.61 35.06 -18.13
C GLY A 192 -9.64 34.40 -19.51
N GLU A 193 -9.00 35.01 -20.53
CA GLU A 193 -9.04 34.53 -21.93
C GLU A 193 -8.05 33.39 -22.26
N ALA A 194 -7.21 32.95 -21.31
CA ALA A 194 -6.25 31.89 -21.54
C ALA A 194 -6.12 30.95 -20.34
N THR A 195 -5.74 29.70 -20.63
CA THR A 195 -5.40 28.68 -19.64
C THR A 195 -3.94 28.82 -19.21
N VAL A 196 -3.66 28.69 -17.91
CA VAL A 196 -2.29 28.71 -17.38
C VAL A 196 -1.57 27.42 -17.75
N GLU A 197 -0.52 27.47 -18.57
CA GLU A 197 0.17 26.27 -19.07
C GLU A 197 1.54 26.00 -18.42
N GLU A 198 2.15 27.03 -17.86
CA GLU A 198 3.52 26.99 -17.36
C GLU A 198 3.71 26.06 -16.14
N ARG A 199 4.94 25.60 -15.94
CA ARG A 199 5.28 24.57 -14.91
C ARG A 199 6.11 25.08 -13.75
N TYR A 200 6.74 26.23 -13.90
CA TYR A 200 7.69 26.77 -12.92
C TYR A 200 7.10 27.99 -12.22
N PHE A 201 7.33 28.12 -10.91
CA PHE A 201 6.79 29.20 -10.06
C PHE A 201 6.84 30.58 -10.74
N ASN A 202 8.02 31.04 -11.15
CA ASN A 202 8.19 32.37 -11.75
C ASN A 202 7.42 32.53 -13.06
N LYS A 203 7.27 31.46 -13.84
CA LYS A 203 6.55 31.49 -15.11
C LYS A 203 5.04 31.53 -14.89
N ILE A 204 4.53 30.70 -13.99
CA ILE A 204 3.12 30.70 -13.58
C ILE A 204 2.74 32.07 -12.99
N ALA A 205 3.56 32.62 -12.09
CA ALA A 205 3.33 33.94 -11.51
C ALA A 205 3.34 35.05 -12.58
N ASN A 206 4.24 34.98 -13.58
CA ASN A 206 4.25 35.94 -14.69
C ASN A 206 3.00 35.84 -15.57
N GLU A 207 2.57 34.63 -15.89
CA GLU A 207 1.39 34.35 -16.70
C GLU A 207 0.13 34.86 -15.99
N LEU A 208 -0.09 34.46 -14.74
CA LEU A 208 -1.22 34.93 -13.93
C LEU A 208 -1.24 36.46 -13.79
N ARG A 209 -0.09 37.13 -13.60
CA ARG A 209 -0.02 38.59 -13.57
C ARG A 209 -0.49 39.24 -14.87
N ARG A 210 -0.10 38.69 -16.02
CA ARG A 210 -0.52 39.22 -17.33
C ARG A 210 -2.02 39.10 -17.54
N HIS A 211 -2.61 38.05 -16.99
CA HIS A 211 -4.02 37.72 -17.13
C HIS A 211 -4.93 38.38 -16.10
N GLN A 212 -4.39 38.77 -14.95
CA GLN A 212 -5.15 39.34 -13.82
C GLN A 212 -4.78 40.80 -13.60
N LYS A 213 -4.49 41.55 -14.67
CA LYS A 213 -4.09 42.95 -14.60
C LYS A 213 -5.11 43.82 -13.88
N GLY A 214 -4.64 44.72 -13.03
CA GLY A 214 -5.45 45.64 -12.23
C GLY A 214 -6.13 44.99 -11.02
N THR A 215 -5.87 43.72 -10.73
CA THR A 215 -6.46 43.00 -9.59
C THR A 215 -5.51 42.95 -8.39
N MET A 216 -6.05 42.63 -7.21
CA MET A 216 -5.23 42.35 -6.04
C MET A 216 -4.30 41.13 -6.26
N LEU A 217 -4.73 40.16 -7.06
CA LEU A 217 -3.93 38.98 -7.39
C LEU A 217 -2.64 39.35 -8.15
N GLU A 218 -2.69 40.31 -9.09
CA GLU A 218 -1.48 40.84 -9.74
C GLU A 218 -0.51 41.45 -8.72
N GLN A 219 -1.03 42.25 -7.79
CA GLN A 219 -0.23 42.93 -6.78
C GLN A 219 0.43 41.94 -5.82
N VAL A 220 -0.34 40.95 -5.34
CA VAL A 220 0.18 39.88 -4.47
C VAL A 220 1.25 39.07 -5.19
N LEU A 221 1.03 38.67 -6.44
CA LEU A 221 2.03 37.92 -7.23
C LEU A 221 3.32 38.72 -7.45
N THR A 222 3.23 40.06 -7.52
CA THR A 222 4.41 40.92 -7.61
C THR A 222 5.20 40.94 -6.31
N TRP A 223 4.55 41.09 -5.16
CA TRP A 223 5.23 40.98 -3.85
C TRP A 223 5.79 39.59 -3.61
N LEU A 224 5.03 38.56 -3.98
CA LEU A 224 5.43 37.16 -3.87
C LEU A 224 6.67 36.86 -4.70
N GLY A 225 6.71 37.34 -5.95
CA GLY A 225 7.87 37.18 -6.83
C GLY A 225 9.12 37.87 -6.30
N ALA A 226 8.98 39.05 -5.69
CA ALA A 226 10.09 39.74 -5.03
C ALA A 226 10.60 38.97 -3.81
N LEU A 227 9.69 38.48 -2.96
CA LEU A 227 10.02 37.68 -1.78
C LEU A 227 10.69 36.34 -2.15
N HIS A 228 10.11 35.61 -3.10
CA HIS A 228 10.67 34.36 -3.64
C HIS A 228 12.06 34.59 -4.22
N GLY A 229 12.22 35.60 -5.07
CA GLY A 229 13.51 35.95 -5.68
C GLY A 229 14.58 36.27 -4.64
N TYR A 230 14.23 37.01 -3.58
CA TYR A 230 15.13 37.29 -2.47
C TYR A 230 15.52 36.02 -1.70
N LEU A 231 14.53 35.19 -1.31
CA LEU A 231 14.76 34.00 -0.47
C LEU A 231 15.49 32.89 -1.22
N SER A 232 15.21 32.68 -2.51
CA SER A 232 15.80 31.61 -3.33
C SER A 232 17.16 31.96 -3.94
N SER A 233 17.59 33.23 -3.85
CA SER A 233 18.90 33.68 -4.33
C SER A 233 20.03 33.22 -3.40
N PRO A 234 21.15 32.66 -3.94
CA PRO A 234 22.35 32.33 -3.16
C PRO A 234 22.96 33.54 -2.44
N THR A 235 22.85 34.74 -3.03
CA THR A 235 23.34 36.01 -2.44
C THR A 235 22.27 36.75 -1.61
N GLY A 236 21.05 36.20 -1.55
CA GLY A 236 19.95 36.71 -0.72
C GLY A 236 19.72 35.83 0.51
N GLY A 237 18.48 35.39 0.72
CA GLY A 237 18.07 34.54 1.85
C GLY A 237 18.60 33.11 1.81
N GLY A 238 19.12 32.64 0.66
CA GLY A 238 19.83 31.36 0.56
C GLY A 238 19.00 30.13 0.92
N VAL A 239 17.68 30.18 0.82
CA VAL A 239 16.76 29.07 1.12
C VAL A 239 16.52 28.28 -0.15
N ARG A 240 17.16 27.11 -0.26
CA ARG A 240 16.96 26.15 -1.36
C ARG A 240 16.77 24.74 -0.80
N HIS A 241 15.89 23.97 -1.45
CA HIS A 241 15.63 22.58 -1.10
C HIS A 241 16.91 21.74 -1.25
N GLY A 242 17.40 21.19 -0.13
CA GLY A 242 18.34 20.07 -0.12
C GLY A 242 19.85 20.35 -0.22
N LEU A 243 20.34 21.60 -0.14
CA LEU A 243 21.79 21.87 -0.17
C LEU A 243 22.21 22.87 0.90
N ASP A 244 23.13 22.43 1.75
CA ASP A 244 23.86 23.27 2.70
C ASP A 244 24.87 24.14 1.93
N LEU A 245 24.36 25.18 1.28
CA LEU A 245 25.19 26.18 0.63
C LEU A 245 25.79 27.08 1.71
N LYS A 246 27.12 26.94 1.87
CA LYS A 246 27.97 27.83 2.66
C LYS A 246 27.75 29.29 2.24
N SER A 247 27.72 30.17 3.26
CA SER A 247 27.77 31.64 3.20
C SER A 247 26.63 32.39 2.48
N GLY A 248 25.39 32.24 2.97
CA GLY A 248 24.30 33.20 2.73
C GLY A 248 24.03 34.09 3.96
N ILE A 249 23.19 35.12 3.81
CA ILE A 249 22.72 35.96 4.93
C ILE A 249 22.03 35.06 5.98
N THR A 250 22.45 35.15 7.24
CA THR A 250 21.85 34.36 8.33
C THR A 250 20.42 34.84 8.58
N ILE A 251 19.42 34.00 8.30
CA ILE A 251 18.03 34.27 8.68
C ILE A 251 17.92 34.16 10.20
N GLY A 252 17.77 35.30 10.89
CA GLY A 252 17.57 35.35 12.33
C GLY A 252 16.14 34.93 12.74
N PRO A 253 15.88 34.74 14.04
CA PRO A 253 14.54 34.36 14.52
C PRO A 253 13.43 35.36 14.15
N ALA A 254 13.72 36.66 14.23
CA ALA A 254 12.76 37.71 13.87
C ALA A 254 12.46 37.72 12.36
N ASP A 255 13.51 37.65 11.54
CA ASP A 255 13.39 37.61 10.08
C ASP A 255 12.66 36.35 9.62
N GLY A 256 13.02 35.19 10.20
CA GLY A 256 12.35 33.92 9.92
C GLY A 256 10.85 33.98 10.23
N ARG A 257 10.47 34.52 11.39
CA ARG A 257 9.05 34.70 11.74
C ARG A 257 8.34 35.67 10.80
N LEU A 258 8.98 36.77 10.41
CA LEU A 258 8.42 37.70 9.42
C LEU A 258 8.17 37.02 8.08
N TYR A 259 9.17 36.33 7.53
CA TYR A 259 9.04 35.63 6.25
C TYR A 259 7.98 34.54 6.31
N CYS A 260 7.93 33.74 7.37
CA CYS A 260 6.88 32.73 7.55
C CYS A 260 5.49 33.33 7.59
N ASN A 261 5.30 34.45 8.29
CA ASN A 261 4.01 35.13 8.36
C ASN A 261 3.59 35.69 7.00
N LEU A 262 4.50 36.36 6.28
CA LEU A 262 4.22 36.90 4.95
C LEU A 262 3.83 35.79 3.96
N ILE A 263 4.61 34.70 3.92
CA ILE A 263 4.34 33.60 3.00
C ILE A 263 3.01 32.93 3.37
N ARG A 264 2.71 32.72 4.65
CA ARG A 264 1.42 32.17 5.11
C ARG A 264 0.25 33.03 4.66
N SER A 265 0.36 34.36 4.79
CA SER A 265 -0.66 35.29 4.32
C SER A 265 -0.87 35.19 2.81
N TYR A 266 0.21 35.11 2.02
CA TYR A 266 0.11 34.96 0.58
C TYR A 266 -0.46 33.61 0.16
N VAL A 267 -0.06 32.51 0.80
CA VAL A 267 -0.60 31.17 0.53
C VAL A 267 -2.11 31.13 0.79
N THR A 268 -2.56 31.68 1.92
CA THR A 268 -3.99 31.73 2.27
C THR A 268 -4.79 32.53 1.23
N PHE A 269 -4.25 33.66 0.79
CA PHE A 269 -4.85 34.47 -0.27
C PHE A 269 -4.90 33.72 -1.61
N LEU A 270 -3.79 33.08 -2.02
CA LEU A 270 -3.70 32.31 -3.26
C LEU A 270 -4.69 31.14 -3.28
N MET A 271 -4.89 30.44 -2.16
CA MET A 271 -5.89 29.37 -2.08
C MET A 271 -7.31 29.91 -2.33
N SER A 272 -7.63 31.07 -1.78
CA SER A 272 -8.94 31.71 -1.99
C SER A 272 -9.13 32.14 -3.46
N GLU A 273 -8.08 32.68 -4.09
CA GLU A 273 -8.12 33.05 -5.51
C GLU A 273 -8.16 31.85 -6.45
N HIS A 274 -7.48 30.75 -6.08
CA HIS A 274 -7.56 29.49 -6.82
C HIS A 274 -8.99 28.95 -6.81
N GLU A 275 -9.66 28.94 -5.65
CA GLU A 275 -11.06 28.52 -5.54
C GLU A 275 -11.98 29.41 -6.39
N ARG A 276 -11.78 30.74 -6.35
CA ARG A 276 -12.52 31.71 -7.15
C ARG A 276 -12.37 31.45 -8.66
N LEU A 277 -11.14 31.27 -9.14
CA LEU A 277 -10.85 31.01 -10.56
C LEU A 277 -11.31 29.62 -11.02
N SER A 278 -11.23 28.63 -10.14
CA SER A 278 -11.71 27.27 -10.40
C SER A 278 -13.22 27.24 -10.62
N ARG A 279 -13.99 27.98 -9.80
CA ARG A 279 -15.45 28.14 -9.98
C ARG A 279 -15.79 28.83 -11.30
N GLN A 280 -15.09 29.91 -11.63
CA GLN A 280 -15.29 30.64 -12.90
C GLN A 280 -14.95 29.78 -14.13
N SER A 281 -13.99 28.87 -14.01
CA SER A 281 -13.63 27.91 -15.07
C SER A 281 -14.67 26.78 -15.23
N GLY A 282 -15.38 26.42 -14.14
CA GLY A 282 -16.43 25.41 -14.14
C GLY A 282 -17.75 25.88 -14.73
N ASP A 283 -18.12 27.15 -14.51
CA ASP A 283 -19.36 27.77 -15.03
C ASP A 283 -19.33 28.07 -16.56
N GLN A 284 -18.20 27.82 -17.24
CA GLN A 284 -18.04 28.00 -18.69
C GLN A 284 -18.14 26.68 -19.50
N ARG A 285 -18.50 25.57 -18.86
CA ARG A 285 -18.78 24.27 -19.52
C ARG A 285 -20.27 23.97 -19.55
#